data_AF-A0AAW0XMT0-F1
#
_entry.id   AF-A0AAW0XMT0-F1
#
_cell.length_a   1.000
_cell.length_b   1.000
_cell.length_c   1.000
_cell.angle_alpha   90.00
_cell.angle_beta   90.00
_cell.angle_gamma   90.00
#
_symmetry.space_group_name_H-M   'P 1'
#
loop_
_entity.id
_entity.type
_entity.pdbx_description
1 polymer ?
#
loop_
_entity_poly.entity_id
_entity_poly.type
_entity_poly.pdbx_seq_one_letter_code
_entity_poly.pdbx_strand_id
1 'polypeptide(L)'
;MADRGPTSVQAIKERAAIRAALKREFQKQVNNPYRHASGEGGYLFDPAMQRFMAMKATQYDHFKPTPRTSLLGFTMIVVPFVGYAWLLKKDKEKFEHKCRTGQLSYADREFKFV
;
A
#
# COMPACT_ATOMS: atom_id res chain seq x y z
N MET A 1 -20.52 -12.08 0.32
CA MET A 1 -20.76 -12.44 -1.09
C MET A 1 -19.47 -13.04 -1.64
N ALA A 2 -19.13 -14.23 -1.16
CA ALA A 2 -17.83 -14.86 -1.33
C ALA A 2 -18.03 -16.36 -1.61
N ASP A 3 -17.11 -16.85 -2.45
CA ASP A 3 -16.91 -18.21 -2.98
C ASP A 3 -17.80 -18.63 -4.16
N ARG A 4 -17.17 -18.92 -5.32
CA ARG A 4 -16.99 -20.30 -5.81
C ARG A 4 -15.69 -20.37 -6.61
N GLY A 5 -14.77 -21.23 -6.20
CA GLY A 5 -13.66 -21.69 -7.03
C GLY A 5 -14.12 -22.22 -8.40
N PRO A 6 -13.19 -22.67 -9.28
CA PRO A 6 -13.54 -23.15 -10.63
C PRO A 6 -14.68 -24.17 -10.55
N THR A 7 -15.84 -23.80 -11.08
CA THR A 7 -17.09 -24.56 -10.92
C THR A 7 -17.12 -25.80 -11.80
N SER A 8 -16.28 -25.83 -12.85
CA SER A 8 -16.14 -26.97 -13.75
C SER A 8 -14.90 -27.80 -13.46
N VAL A 9 -15.06 -29.13 -13.55
CA VAL A 9 -13.97 -30.11 -13.43
C VAL A 9 -12.86 -29.83 -14.45
N GLN A 10 -13.22 -29.33 -15.64
CA GLN A 10 -12.28 -28.95 -16.69
C GLN A 10 -11.38 -27.79 -16.27
N ALA A 11 -11.96 -26.70 -15.74
CA ALA A 11 -11.19 -25.55 -15.27
C ALA A 11 -10.24 -25.90 -14.10
N ILE A 12 -10.64 -26.85 -13.22
CA ILE A 12 -9.75 -27.37 -12.17
C ILE A 12 -8.53 -28.08 -12.79
N LYS A 13 -8.77 -28.95 -13.77
CA LYS A 13 -7.71 -29.71 -14.47
C LYS A 13 -6.76 -28.78 -15.21
N GLU A 14 -7.27 -27.78 -15.92
CA GLU A 14 -6.46 -26.79 -16.64
C GLU A 14 -5.59 -25.97 -15.68
N ARG A 15 -6.14 -25.46 -14.58
CA ARG A 15 -5.37 -24.74 -13.55
C ARG A 15 -4.29 -25.61 -12.93
N ALA A 16 -4.60 -26.89 -12.66
CA ALA A 16 -3.63 -27.84 -12.14
C ALA A 16 -2.50 -28.10 -13.15
N ALA A 17 -2.83 -28.21 -14.44
CA ALA A 17 -1.85 -28.38 -15.51
C ALA A 17 -0.92 -27.17 -15.63
N ILE A 18 -1.46 -25.94 -15.61
CA ILE A 18 -0.66 -24.70 -15.64
C ILE A 18 0.27 -24.62 -14.42
N ARG A 19 -0.25 -24.91 -13.22
CA ARG A 19 0.56 -24.92 -11.98
C ARG A 19 1.68 -25.96 -12.05
N ALA A 20 1.38 -27.15 -12.56
CA ALA A 20 2.37 -28.21 -12.71
C ALA A 20 3.48 -27.83 -13.71
N ALA A 21 3.12 -27.17 -14.82
CA ALA A 21 4.08 -26.65 -15.79
C ALA A 21 5.01 -25.60 -15.19
N LEU A 22 4.48 -24.58 -14.54
CA LEU A 22 5.27 -23.53 -13.87
C LEU A 22 6.17 -24.09 -12.76
N LYS A 23 5.65 -25.02 -11.95
CA LYS A 23 6.45 -25.70 -10.93
C LYS A 23 7.60 -26.51 -11.52
N ARG A 24 7.35 -27.19 -12.65
CA ARG A 24 8.38 -27.97 -13.35
C ARG A 24 9.48 -27.05 -13.89
N GLU A 25 9.14 -25.90 -14.47
CA GLU A 25 10.12 -24.89 -14.93
C GLU A 25 10.97 -24.37 -13.77
N PHE A 26 10.32 -23.97 -12.67
CA PHE A 26 11.01 -23.51 -11.46
C PHE A 26 11.97 -24.58 -10.91
N GLN A 27 11.52 -25.83 -10.79
CA GLN A 27 12.36 -26.92 -10.31
C GLN A 27 13.58 -27.18 -11.20
N LYS A 28 13.43 -27.09 -12.53
CA LYS A 28 14.57 -27.23 -13.46
C LYS A 28 15.63 -26.14 -13.22
N GLN A 29 15.18 -24.90 -13.00
CA GLN A 29 16.09 -23.77 -12.80
C GLN A 29 16.74 -23.81 -11.41
N VAL A 30 15.99 -24.20 -10.37
CA VAL A 30 16.51 -24.27 -8.99
C VAL A 30 17.45 -25.44 -8.79
N ASN A 31 17.11 -26.63 -9.31
CA ASN A 31 17.90 -27.84 -9.09
C ASN A 31 19.10 -27.97 -10.05
N ASN A 32 19.37 -26.98 -10.91
CA ASN A 32 20.51 -27.01 -11.83
C ASN A 32 21.83 -26.77 -11.07
N PRO A 33 22.75 -27.76 -11.00
CA PRO A 33 23.99 -27.63 -10.24
C PRO A 33 24.98 -26.62 -10.87
N TYR A 34 24.87 -26.33 -12.16
CA TYR A 34 25.76 -25.40 -12.87
C TYR A 34 25.24 -23.95 -12.90
N ARG A 35 24.13 -23.67 -12.19
CA ARG A 35 23.50 -22.34 -12.18
C ARG A 35 24.45 -21.22 -11.78
N HIS A 36 25.37 -21.47 -10.85
CA HIS A 36 26.36 -20.49 -10.41
C HIS A 36 27.56 -20.36 -11.37
N ALA A 37 27.83 -21.39 -12.19
CA ALA A 37 28.95 -21.41 -13.13
C ALA A 37 28.64 -20.66 -14.44
N SER A 38 27.37 -20.56 -14.84
CA SER A 38 26.94 -19.91 -16.08
C SER A 38 26.94 -18.37 -16.04
N GLY A 39 27.45 -17.72 -14.99
CA GLY A 39 27.39 -16.25 -14.82
C GLY A 39 26.00 -15.71 -14.45
N GLU A 40 24.96 -16.53 -14.56
CA GLU A 40 23.58 -16.29 -14.07
C GLU A 40 23.41 -16.61 -12.57
N GLY A 41 24.51 -16.73 -11.84
CA GLY A 41 24.59 -17.18 -10.45
C GLY A 41 24.04 -16.17 -9.44
N GLY A 42 22.74 -15.87 -9.52
CA GLY A 42 22.04 -14.97 -8.61
C GLY A 42 20.61 -15.45 -8.31
N TYR A 43 19.74 -14.51 -7.94
CA TYR A 43 18.32 -14.75 -7.71
C TYR A 43 17.63 -15.29 -8.96
N LEU A 44 16.60 -16.12 -8.78
CA LEU A 44 15.85 -16.62 -9.93
C LEU A 44 14.96 -15.49 -10.46
N PHE A 45 15.10 -15.19 -11.74
CA PHE A 45 14.26 -14.21 -12.40
C PHE A 45 12.87 -14.80 -12.67
N ASP A 46 11.86 -14.32 -11.97
CA ASP A 46 10.47 -14.68 -12.23
C ASP A 46 9.79 -13.60 -13.10
N PRO A 47 9.40 -13.91 -14.35
CA PRO A 47 8.69 -12.96 -15.21
C PRO A 47 7.34 -12.53 -14.63
N ALA A 48 6.67 -13.36 -13.82
CA ALA A 48 5.40 -12.99 -13.21
C ALA A 48 5.59 -11.88 -12.16
N MET A 49 6.59 -12.03 -11.29
CA MET A 49 6.98 -10.99 -10.33
C MET A 49 7.37 -9.68 -11.02
N GLN A 50 8.15 -9.77 -12.09
CA GLN A 50 8.56 -8.61 -12.87
C GLN A 50 7.38 -7.86 -13.49
N ARG A 51 6.42 -8.58 -14.08
CA ARG A 51 5.19 -7.98 -14.62
C ARG A 51 4.36 -7.31 -13.54
N PHE A 52 4.29 -7.89 -12.35
CA PHE A 52 3.61 -7.28 -11.21
C PHE A 52 4.30 -5.99 -10.74
N MET A 53 5.62 -5.99 -10.65
CA MET A 53 6.39 -4.78 -10.33
C MET A 53 6.21 -3.70 -11.40
N ALA A 54 6.28 -4.06 -12.68
CA ALA A 54 6.03 -3.15 -13.79
C ALA A 54 4.61 -2.57 -13.73
N MET A 55 3.59 -3.40 -13.49
CA MET A 55 2.20 -2.96 -13.31
C MET A 55 2.06 -1.90 -12.21
N LYS A 56 2.79 -2.06 -11.10
CA LYS A 56 2.80 -1.07 -10.00
C LYS A 56 3.51 0.23 -10.39
N ALA A 57 4.60 0.15 -11.14
CA ALA A 57 5.33 1.32 -11.60
C ALA A 57 4.52 2.14 -12.62
N THR A 58 3.77 1.48 -13.51
CA THR A 58 2.99 2.13 -14.59
C THR A 58 1.54 2.43 -14.20
N GLN A 59 1.24 2.54 -12.90
CA GLN A 59 -0.13 2.81 -12.43
C GLN A 59 -0.66 4.15 -12.91
N TYR A 60 0.21 5.16 -12.99
CA TYR A 60 -0.17 6.51 -13.42
C TYR A 60 -0.57 6.54 -14.90
N ASP A 61 0.16 5.84 -15.77
CA ASP A 61 -0.12 5.80 -17.21
C ASP A 61 -1.50 5.21 -17.54
N HIS A 62 -2.01 4.34 -16.65
CA HIS A 62 -3.31 3.67 -16.80
C HIS A 62 -4.40 4.29 -15.92
N PHE A 63 -4.11 5.38 -15.21
CA PHE A 63 -5.08 6.04 -14.36
C PHE A 63 -6.18 6.70 -15.18
N LYS A 64 -7.44 6.46 -14.79
CA LYS A 64 -8.61 7.09 -15.40
C LYS A 64 -9.30 7.98 -14.38
N PRO A 65 -9.40 9.31 -14.62
CA PRO A 65 -10.12 10.20 -13.71
C PRO A 65 -11.62 9.94 -13.84
N THR A 66 -12.16 9.13 -12.94
CA THR A 66 -13.61 8.90 -12.77
C THR A 66 -14.11 9.71 -11.58
N PRO A 67 -15.41 10.07 -11.52
CA PRO A 67 -15.93 10.81 -10.38
C PRO A 67 -15.71 10.09 -9.04
N ARG A 68 -15.76 8.76 -9.03
CA ARG A 68 -15.49 7.95 -7.83
C ARG A 68 -14.03 8.05 -7.38
N THR A 69 -13.08 7.90 -8.31
CA THR A 69 -11.64 7.99 -8.00
C THR A 69 -11.24 9.40 -7.59
N SER A 70 -11.78 10.42 -8.26
CA SER A 70 -11.49 11.82 -7.95
C SER A 70 -12.07 12.23 -6.60
N LEU A 71 -13.30 11.80 -6.27
CA LEU A 71 -13.88 12.06 -4.95
C LEU A 71 -13.06 11.40 -3.83
N LEU A 72 -12.63 10.15 -4.03
CA LEU A 72 -11.80 9.43 -3.07
C LEU A 72 -10.44 10.11 -2.87
N GLY A 73 -9.77 10.54 -3.94
CA GLY A 73 -8.51 11.28 -3.85
C GLY A 73 -8.70 12.62 -3.13
N PHE A 74 -9.76 13.36 -3.47
CA PHE A 74 -10.07 14.63 -2.84
C PHE A 74 -10.36 14.50 -1.34
N THR A 75 -11.18 13.53 -0.94
CA THR A 75 -11.52 13.33 0.48
C THR A 75 -10.30 12.85 1.27
N MET A 76 -9.48 11.95 0.72
CA MET A 76 -8.24 11.51 1.37
C MET A 76 -7.26 12.65 1.63
N ILE A 77 -7.29 13.71 0.82
CA ILE A 77 -6.43 14.90 1.02
C ILE A 77 -7.14 15.88 1.97
N VAL A 78 -8.32 16.37 1.61
CA VAL A 78 -8.95 17.49 2.30
C VAL A 78 -9.36 17.15 3.74
N VAL A 79 -9.86 15.93 3.99
CA VAL A 79 -10.33 15.54 5.32
C VAL A 79 -9.22 15.58 6.38
N PRO A 80 -8.05 14.95 6.20
CA PRO A 80 -6.99 15.05 7.21
C PRO A 80 -6.45 16.46 7.37
N PHE A 81 -6.34 17.26 6.29
CA PHE A 81 -5.89 18.65 6.40
C PHE A 81 -6.85 19.49 7.25
N VAL A 82 -8.14 19.46 6.93
CA VAL A 82 -9.16 20.24 7.66
C VAL A 82 -9.32 19.70 9.08
N GLY A 83 -9.33 18.37 9.25
CA GLY A 83 -9.44 17.73 10.55
C GLY A 83 -8.29 18.12 11.49
N TYR A 84 -7.05 18.09 11.00
CA TYR A 84 -5.88 18.47 11.79
C TYR A 84 -5.87 19.96 12.13
N ALA A 85 -6.19 20.83 11.15
CA ALA A 85 -6.29 22.27 11.40
C ALA A 85 -7.34 22.61 12.46
N TRP A 86 -8.47 21.91 12.45
CA TRP A 86 -9.54 22.10 13.43
C TRP A 86 -9.14 21.62 14.84
N LEU A 87 -8.44 20.48 14.94
CA LEU A 87 -7.89 20.00 16.22
C LEU A 87 -6.92 21.01 16.81
N LEU A 88 -5.95 21.48 16.02
CA LEU A 88 -5.01 22.52 16.45
C LEU A 88 -5.72 23.79 16.91
N LYS A 89 -6.71 24.26 16.15
CA LYS A 89 -7.48 25.45 16.52
C LYS A 89 -8.17 25.26 17.87
N LYS A 90 -8.85 24.12 18.07
CA LYS A 90 -9.52 23.82 19.33
C LYS A 90 -8.56 23.75 20.52
N ASP A 91 -7.38 23.18 20.33
CA ASP A 91 -6.42 23.05 21.42
C ASP A 91 -5.82 24.43 21.78
N LYS A 92 -5.56 25.29 20.78
CA LYS A 92 -5.16 26.69 21.01
C LYS A 92 -6.23 27.48 21.76
N GLU A 93 -7.49 27.40 21.33
CA GLU A 93 -8.60 28.11 21.98
C GLU A 93 -8.79 27.65 23.43
N LYS A 94 -8.71 26.34 23.71
CA LYS A 94 -8.77 25.79 25.07
C LYS A 94 -7.62 26.29 25.93
N PHE A 95 -6.40 26.31 25.39
CA PHE A 95 -5.22 26.80 26.09
C PHE A 95 -5.35 28.29 26.43
N GLU A 96 -5.73 29.12 25.45
CA GLU A 96 -5.95 30.56 25.64
C GLU A 96 -7.06 30.83 26.67
N HIS A 97 -8.16 30.07 26.62
CA HIS A 97 -9.24 30.19 27.59
C HIS A 97 -8.78 29.92 29.02
N LYS A 98 -8.03 28.82 29.24
CA LYS A 98 -7.45 28.49 30.56
C LYS A 98 -6.49 29.57 31.06
N CYS A 99 -5.71 30.17 30.15
CA CYS A 99 -4.81 31.27 30.49
C CYS A 99 -5.58 32.53 30.91
N ARG A 100 -6.64 32.91 30.18
CA ARG A 100 -7.44 34.12 30.46
C ARG A 100 -8.29 34.01 31.72
N THR A 101 -8.81 32.82 32.01
CA THR A 101 -9.62 32.55 33.21
C THR A 101 -8.78 32.32 34.47
N GLY A 102 -7.45 32.30 34.37
CA GLY A 102 -6.56 32.05 35.51
C GLY A 102 -6.56 30.60 35.99
N GLN A 103 -7.19 29.67 35.27
CA GLN A 103 -7.18 28.24 35.59
C GLN A 103 -5.79 27.62 35.46
N LEU A 104 -4.90 28.23 34.65
CA LEU A 104 -3.53 27.81 34.46
C LEU A 104 -2.55 28.83 35.05
N SER A 105 -1.74 28.39 36.02
CA SER A 105 -0.69 29.21 36.61
C SER A 105 0.36 29.59 35.56
N TYR A 106 1.09 30.69 35.76
CA TYR A 106 2.15 31.07 34.81
C TYR A 106 3.31 30.04 34.77
N ALA A 107 3.57 29.36 35.88
CA ALA A 107 4.62 28.35 35.97
C ALA A 107 4.32 27.12 35.08
N ASP A 108 3.05 26.75 34.94
CA ASP A 108 2.57 25.54 34.25
C ASP A 108 2.28 25.77 32.76
N ARG A 109 2.55 26.98 32.22
CA ARG A 109 2.34 27.27 30.79
C ARG A 109 3.43 26.65 29.94
N GLU A 110 3.01 25.94 28.89
CA GLU A 110 3.90 25.50 27.81
C GLU A 110 4.43 26.74 27.03
N PHE A 111 5.68 26.69 26.59
CA PHE A 111 6.34 27.74 25.77
C PHE A 111 6.38 29.15 26.39
N LYS A 112 6.57 29.27 27.70
CA LYS A 112 6.59 30.58 28.40
C LYS A 112 7.80 31.50 28.12
N PHE A 113 8.88 31.00 27.51
CA PHE A 113 10.14 31.72 27.31
C PHE A 113 10.61 31.75 25.84
N VAL A 114 9.74 31.35 24.92
CA VAL A 114 9.96 31.43 23.47
C VAL A 114 9.00 32.48 22.92
#